data_AF-A0A3A1PFJ2-F1
#
_entry.id   AF-A0A3A1PFJ2-F1
#
_cell.length_a   1.000
_cell.length_b   1.000
_cell.length_c   1.000
_cell.angle_alpha   90.00
_cell.angle_beta   90.00
_cell.angle_gamma   90.00
#
_symmetry.space_group_name_H-M   'P 1'
#
loop_
_entity.id
_entity.type
_entity.pdbx_description
1 polymer ?
#
loop_
_entity_poly.entity_id
_entity_poly.type
_entity_poly.pdbx_seq_one_letter_code
_entity_poly.pdbx_strand_id
1 'polypeptide(L)'
;MIAIAFAFVLGFANFFAQTMVLDSGHPLLTSLAPGRFRIARAVSLGLEFAVLVAVMLAVSEGSGTWLAFYALYTLGNGGAAWMIWRSM
;
A
#
# COMPACT_ATOMS: atom_id res chain seq x y z
N MET A 1 19.99 -5.49 7.65
CA MET A 1 19.62 -4.14 8.13
C MET A 1 19.22 -3.21 6.99
N ILE A 2 20.09 -2.92 6.02
CA ILE A 2 19.78 -2.03 4.88
C ILE A 2 18.54 -2.48 4.09
N ALA A 3 18.43 -3.78 3.76
CA ALA A 3 17.28 -4.31 3.02
C ALA A 3 15.93 -4.15 3.76
N ILE A 4 15.94 -4.23 5.08
CA ILE A 4 14.76 -3.99 5.92
C ILE A 4 14.38 -2.50 5.90
N ALA A 5 15.36 -1.61 5.95
CA ALA A 5 15.12 -0.17 5.80
C ALA A 5 14.51 0.16 4.43
N PHE A 6 14.99 -0.47 3.35
CA PHE A 6 14.37 -0.35 2.03
C PHE A 6 12.92 -0.85 2.01
N ALA A 7 12.66 -2.03 2.57
CA ALA A 7 11.29 -2.56 2.68
C ALA A 7 10.38 -1.57 3.44
N PHE A 8 10.87 -1.01 4.54
CA PHE A 8 10.13 -0.03 5.33
C PHE A 8 9.81 1.25 4.54
N VAL A 9 10.77 1.80 3.80
CA VAL A 9 10.55 3.00 2.97
C VAL A 9 9.55 2.73 1.85
N LEU A 10 9.64 1.55 1.20
CA LEU A 10 8.64 1.12 0.21
C LEU A 10 7.26 1.01 0.84
N GLY A 11 7.17 0.43 2.04
CA GLY A 11 5.92 0.34 2.79
C GLY A 11 5.34 1.72 3.09
N PHE A 12 6.15 2.64 3.60
CA PHE A 12 5.71 4.02 3.83
C PHE A 12 5.16 4.69 2.56
N ALA A 13 5.85 4.55 1.43
CA ALA A 13 5.38 5.06 0.15
C ALA A 13 4.05 4.41 -0.28
N ASN A 14 3.89 3.11 -0.02
CA ASN A 14 2.69 2.39 -0.37
C ASN A 14 1.49 2.78 0.50
N PHE A 15 1.70 2.97 1.81
CA PHE A 15 0.69 3.54 2.72
C PHE A 15 0.26 4.94 2.31
N PHE A 16 1.22 5.76 1.89
CA PHE A 16 0.93 7.10 1.39
C PHE A 16 0.06 7.05 0.12
N ALA A 17 0.42 6.20 -0.86
CA ALA A 17 -0.36 6.00 -2.07
C ALA A 17 -1.77 5.47 -1.78
N GLN A 18 -1.90 4.49 -0.88
CA GLN A 18 -3.20 3.94 -0.49
C GLN A 18 -4.08 4.99 0.20
N THR A 19 -3.50 5.80 1.09
CA THR A 19 -4.23 6.89 1.77
C THR A 19 -4.68 7.95 0.77
N MET A 20 -3.81 8.31 -0.18
CA MET A 20 -4.14 9.22 -1.27
C MET A 20 -5.34 8.72 -2.07
N VAL A 21 -5.41 7.42 -2.42
CA VAL A 21 -6.56 6.81 -3.10
C VAL A 21 -7.82 6.87 -2.22
N LEU A 22 -7.72 6.54 -0.94
CA LEU A 22 -8.88 6.51 -0.05
C LEU A 22 -9.48 7.91 0.17
N ASP A 23 -8.63 8.92 0.26
CA ASP A 23 -9.04 10.31 0.53
C ASP A 23 -9.28 11.11 -0.77
N SER A 24 -9.14 10.47 -1.92
CA SER A 24 -9.24 11.06 -3.25
C SER A 24 -10.64 11.49 -3.68
N GLY A 25 -11.69 11.02 -3.00
CA GLY A 25 -13.08 11.32 -3.37
C GLY A 25 -13.60 10.57 -4.61
N HIS A 26 -12.90 9.52 -5.06
CA HIS A 26 -13.32 8.72 -6.23
C HIS A 26 -14.78 8.23 -6.12
N PRO A 27 -15.61 8.27 -7.19
CA PRO A 27 -17.04 7.89 -7.15
C PRO A 27 -17.33 6.50 -6.57
N LEU A 28 -16.43 5.54 -6.81
CA LEU A 28 -16.53 4.18 -6.25
C LEU A 28 -16.41 4.14 -4.72
N LEU A 29 -15.72 5.11 -4.11
CA LEU A 29 -15.55 5.21 -2.66
C LEU A 29 -16.62 6.10 -2.04
N THR A 30 -16.99 7.20 -2.70
CA THR A 30 -18.00 8.14 -2.20
C THR A 30 -19.42 7.60 -2.29
N SER A 31 -19.69 6.62 -3.15
CA SER A 31 -20.96 5.89 -3.21
C SER A 31 -21.17 4.91 -2.04
N LEU A 32 -20.14 4.61 -1.25
CA LEU A 32 -20.26 3.74 -0.08
C LEU A 32 -20.89 4.47 1.10
N ALA A 33 -21.78 3.78 1.83
CA ALA A 33 -22.27 4.28 3.11
C ALA A 33 -21.08 4.51 4.09
N PRO A 34 -21.11 5.56 4.94
CA PRO A 34 -19.96 5.95 5.78
C PRO A 34 -19.39 4.83 6.67
N GLY A 35 -20.25 3.92 7.15
CA GLY A 35 -19.82 2.73 7.91
C GLY A 35 -19.01 1.75 7.06
N ARG A 36 -19.45 1.49 5.82
CA ARG A 36 -18.76 0.59 4.87
C ARG A 36 -17.44 1.19 4.40
N PHE A 37 -17.40 2.50 4.14
CA PHE A 37 -16.16 3.19 3.78
C PHE A 37 -15.10 3.07 4.89
N ARG A 38 -15.47 3.28 6.17
CA ARG A 38 -14.53 3.13 7.29
C ARG A 38 -13.95 1.72 7.41
N ILE A 39 -14.78 0.69 7.19
CA ILE A 39 -14.31 -0.70 7.20
C ILE A 39 -13.36 -0.95 6.02
N ALA A 40 -13.73 -0.51 4.81
CA ALA A 40 -12.87 -0.67 3.63
C ALA A 40 -11.51 0.03 3.80
N ARG A 41 -11.50 1.24 4.39
CA ARG A 41 -10.28 1.96 4.76
C ARG A 41 -9.43 1.18 5.76
N ALA A 42 -10.02 0.69 6.84
CA ALA A 42 -9.29 -0.07 7.86
C ALA A 42 -8.72 -1.39 7.29
N VAL A 43 -9.52 -2.12 6.51
CA VAL A 43 -9.11 -3.39 5.89
C VAL A 43 -7.98 -3.18 4.89
N SER A 44 -8.10 -2.18 4.01
CA SER A 44 -7.04 -1.91 3.01
C SER A 44 -5.71 -1.53 3.67
N LEU A 45 -5.72 -0.61 4.65
CA LEU A 45 -4.50 -0.25 5.39
C LEU A 45 -3.95 -1.42 6.22
N GLY A 46 -4.84 -2.24 6.80
CA GLY A 46 -4.45 -3.44 7.54
C GLY A 46 -3.78 -4.49 6.64
N LEU A 47 -4.29 -4.68 5.42
CA LEU A 47 -3.67 -5.57 4.42
C LEU A 47 -2.30 -5.04 4.00
N GLU A 48 -2.17 -3.74 3.76
CA GLU A 48 -0.88 -3.12 3.44
C GLU A 48 0.16 -3.31 4.55
N PHE A 49 -0.29 -3.20 5.80
CA PHE A 49 0.56 -3.48 6.95
C PHE A 49 1.00 -4.95 6.99
N ALA A 50 0.07 -5.87 6.81
CA ALA A 50 0.35 -7.30 6.84
C ALA A 50 1.36 -7.70 5.76
N VAL A 51 1.24 -7.17 4.55
CA VAL A 51 2.19 -7.40 3.45
C VAL A 51 3.57 -6.83 3.80
N LEU A 52 3.65 -5.61 4.33
CA LEU A 52 4.93 -5.02 4.75
C LEU A 52 5.63 -5.88 5.81
N VAL A 53 4.89 -6.31 6.84
CA VAL A 53 5.43 -7.17 7.90
C VAL A 53 5.94 -8.48 7.32
N ALA A 54 5.16 -9.14 6.44
CA ALA A 54 5.57 -10.38 5.79
C ALA A 54 6.86 -10.21 4.98
N VAL A 55 7.00 -9.12 4.24
CA VAL A 55 8.21 -8.81 3.47
C VAL A 55 9.40 -8.53 4.38
N MET A 56 9.21 -7.73 5.44
CA MET A 56 10.29 -7.44 6.39
C MET A 56 10.79 -8.70 7.11
N LEU A 57 9.88 -9.62 7.46
CA LEU A 57 10.23 -10.93 8.01
C LEU A 57 11.03 -11.76 7.00
N ALA A 58 10.53 -11.91 5.77
CA ALA A 58 11.21 -12.69 4.74
C ALA A 58 12.60 -12.11 4.38
N VAL A 59 12.73 -10.78 4.35
CA VAL A 59 14.01 -10.09 4.13
C VAL A 59 14.96 -10.25 5.31
N SER A 60 14.44 -10.33 6.54
CA SER A 60 15.25 -10.59 7.73
C SER A 60 15.92 -11.96 7.71
N GLU A 61 15.29 -12.94 7.04
CA GLU A 61 15.85 -14.28 6.78
C GLU A 61 16.76 -14.32 5.54
N GLY A 62 17.01 -13.17 4.90
CA GLY A 62 17.93 -13.03 3.76
C GLY A 62 17.28 -13.16 2.38
N SER A 63 15.95 -13.24 2.29
CA SER A 63 15.28 -13.38 0.99
C SER A 63 15.10 -12.05 0.26
N GLY A 64 16.08 -11.70 -0.58
CA GLY A 64 16.03 -10.51 -1.43
C GLY A 64 14.94 -10.55 -2.51
N THR A 65 14.47 -11.75 -2.89
CA THR A 65 13.40 -11.94 -3.87
C THR A 65 12.09 -11.30 -3.43
N TRP A 66 11.72 -11.44 -2.15
CA TRP A 66 10.52 -10.81 -1.60
C TRP A 66 10.60 -9.29 -1.60
N LEU A 67 11.79 -8.71 -1.37
CA LEU A 67 12.00 -7.27 -1.49
C LEU A 67 11.78 -6.80 -2.94
N ALA A 68 12.27 -7.54 -3.93
CA ALA A 68 12.07 -7.20 -5.34
C ALA A 68 10.59 -7.27 -5.75
N PHE A 69 9.87 -8.32 -5.33
CA PHE A 69 8.42 -8.40 -5.55
C PHE A 69 7.68 -7.26 -4.86
N TYR A 70 8.07 -6.90 -3.64
CA TYR A 70 7.45 -5.79 -2.92
C TYR A 70 7.73 -4.44 -3.56
N ALA A 71 8.93 -4.23 -4.12
CA ALA A 71 9.25 -3.03 -4.88
C ALA A 71 8.37 -2.91 -6.13
N LEU A 72 8.20 -4.01 -6.90
CA LEU A 72 7.32 -4.03 -8.06
C LEU A 72 5.85 -3.77 -7.67
N TYR A 73 5.39 -4.40 -6.59
CA TYR A 73 4.06 -4.18 -6.02
C TYR A 73 3.84 -2.70 -5.66
N THR A 74 4.81 -2.08 -4.97
CA THR A 74 4.76 -0.67 -4.57
C THR A 74 4.73 0.25 -5.79
N LEU A 75 5.49 -0.04 -6.85
CA LEU A 75 5.44 0.73 -8.10
C LEU A 75 4.07 0.62 -8.78
N GLY A 76 3.48 -0.59 -8.81
CA GLY A 76 2.15 -0.81 -9.35
C GLY A 76 1.07 -0.03 -8.60
N ASN A 77 1.09 -0.11 -7.27
CA ASN A 77 0.17 0.64 -6.41
C ASN A 77 0.35 2.16 -6.54
N GLY A 78 1.59 2.65 -6.59
CA GLY A 78 1.88 4.06 -6.82
C GLY A 78 1.39 4.54 -8.19
N GLY A 79 1.58 3.73 -9.24
CA GLY A 79 1.05 4.00 -10.58
C GLY A 79 -0.47 4.05 -10.61
N ALA A 80 -1.14 3.08 -9.97
CA ALA A 80 -2.60 3.06 -9.83
C ALA A 80 -3.11 4.28 -9.05
N ALA A 81 -2.48 4.62 -7.93
CA ALA A 81 -2.81 5.80 -7.13
C ALA A 81 -2.67 7.10 -7.92
N TRP A 82 -1.59 7.23 -8.71
CA TRP A 82 -1.38 8.37 -9.59
C TRP A 82 -2.46 8.49 -10.68
N MET A 83 -2.82 7.38 -11.33
CA MET A 83 -3.89 7.36 -12.33
C MET A 83 -5.24 7.77 -11.73
N ILE A 84 -5.57 7.20 -10.57
CA ILE A 84 -6.80 7.50 -9.85
C ILE A 84 -6.84 8.99 -9.49
N TRP A 85 -5.78 9.53 -8.90
CA TRP A 85 -5.69 10.94 -8.53
C TRP A 85 -5.81 11.88 -9.72
N ARG A 86 -5.18 11.55 -10.86
CA ARG A 86 -5.28 12.35 -12.08
C ARG A 86 -6.67 12.29 -12.72
N SER A 87 -7.45 11.24 -12.46
CA SER A 87 -8.76 11.02 -13.08
C SER A 87 -9.94 11.70 -12.36
N MET A 88 -9.67 12.45 -11.29
CA MET A 88 -10.64 13.28 -10.56
C MET A 88 -10.75 14.67 -11.14
#